data_AF-A0A967CLE0-F1
#
_entry.id   AF-A0A967CLE0-F1
#
_cell.length_a   1.000
_cell.length_b   1.000
_cell.length_c   1.000
_cell.angle_alpha   90.00
_cell.angle_beta   90.00
_cell.angle_gamma   90.00
#
_symmetry.space_group_name_H-M   'P 1'
#
loop_
_entity.id
_entity.type
_entity.pdbx_description
1 polymer ?
#
loop_
_entity_poly.entity_id
_entity_poly.type
_entity_poly.pdbx_seq_one_letter_code
_entity_poly.pdbx_strand_id
1 'polypeptide(L)'
;MSLAQRWLRTPIGVLRVTASDRGVTNIDRVARAASHRESQASQRGTPAAQRHADRAVRELREYFAGQRTSFSVPLQLDGTPFQQRAWAAMR
;
A
#
# COMPACT_ATOMS: atom_id res chain seq x y z
N MET A 1 -0.27 6.14 -15.88
CA MET A 1 0.31 6.27 -14.52
C MET A 1 1.09 4.99 -14.23
N SER A 2 2.37 5.08 -13.88
CA SER A 2 3.21 3.89 -13.65
C SER A 2 3.19 3.53 -12.17
N LEU A 3 2.75 2.30 -11.85
CA LEU A 3 2.51 1.85 -10.48
C LEU A 3 3.64 0.94 -10.00
N ALA A 4 3.99 1.08 -8.72
CA ALA A 4 4.87 0.16 -8.03
C ALA A 4 4.05 -0.75 -7.10
N GLN A 5 4.45 -2.02 -7.02
CA GLN A 5 3.81 -2.98 -6.13
C GLN A 5 4.81 -3.61 -5.15
N ARG A 6 4.33 -3.91 -3.95
CA ARG A 6 5.04 -4.71 -2.94
C ARG A 6 4.09 -5.66 -2.26
N TRP A 7 4.62 -6.81 -1.84
CA TRP A 7 3.89 -7.79 -1.04
C TRP A 7 4.50 -7.87 0.36
N LEU A 8 3.64 -7.86 1.36
CA LEU A 8 4.02 -7.94 2.76
C LEU A 8 3.23 -9.06 3.44
N ARG A 9 3.94 -10.00 4.07
CA ARG A 9 3.30 -10.96 4.99
C ARG A 9 3.04 -10.27 6.32
N THR A 10 1.82 -10.41 6.81
CA THR A 10 1.33 -9.82 8.07
C THR A 10 0.54 -10.87 8.87
N PRO A 11 0.26 -10.64 10.17
CA PRO A 11 -0.58 -11.53 10.96
C PRO A 11 -1.98 -11.78 10.36
N ILE A 12 -2.50 -10.85 9.55
CA ILE A 12 -3.81 -10.99 8.90
C ILE A 12 -3.75 -11.61 7.50
N GLY A 13 -2.57 -11.97 7.01
CA GLY A 13 -2.36 -12.54 5.67
C GLY A 13 -1.39 -11.72 4.82
N VAL A 14 -1.38 -11.97 3.51
CA VAL A 14 -0.52 -11.21 2.58
C VAL A 14 -1.24 -9.94 2.16
N LEU A 15 -0.60 -8.80 2.40
CA LEU A 15 -1.03 -7.52 1.86
C LEU A 15 -0.25 -7.22 0.58
N ARG A 16 -0.97 -6.76 -0.45
CA ARG A 16 -0.41 -6.12 -1.62
C ARG A 16 -0.56 -4.62 -1.46
N VAL A 17 0.56 -3.91 -1.54
CA VAL A 17 0.62 -2.45 -1.51
C VAL A 17 0.86 -1.97 -2.93
N THR A 18 0.00 -1.09 -3.42
CA THR A 18 0.14 -0.43 -4.72
C THR A 18 0.31 1.06 -4.54
N ALA A 19 1.30 1.65 -5.21
CA ALA A 19 1.57 3.07 -5.14
C ALA A 19 1.83 3.68 -6.53
N SER A 20 1.48 4.96 -6.66
CA SER A 20 1.81 5.85 -7.77
C SER A 20 2.93 6.81 -7.35
N ASP A 21 3.29 7.74 -8.23
CA ASP A 21 4.16 8.87 -7.91
C ASP A 21 3.61 9.83 -6.84
N ARG A 22 2.29 9.93 -6.68
CA ARG A 22 1.65 10.81 -5.67
C ARG A 22 1.46 10.14 -4.31
N GLY A 23 1.42 8.81 -4.23
CA GLY A 23 1.27 8.09 -2.96
C GLY A 23 0.74 6.66 -3.11
N VAL A 24 0.43 6.03 -1.98
CA VAL A 24 -0.25 4.74 -1.93
C VAL A 24 -1.67 4.91 -2.44
N THR A 25 -2.05 4.11 -3.43
CA THR A 25 -3.39 4.12 -4.02
C THR A 25 -4.25 2.98 -3.50
N ASN A 26 -3.64 1.84 -3.14
CA ASN A 26 -4.39 0.69 -2.64
C ASN A 26 -3.56 -0.18 -1.69
N ILE A 27 -4.24 -0.74 -0.68
CA ILE A 27 -3.74 -1.84 0.14
C ILE A 27 -4.83 -2.90 0.19
N ASP A 28 -4.55 -4.06 -0.39
CA ASP A 28 -5.50 -5.16 -0.47
C ASP A 28 -4.92 -6.46 0.08
N ARG A 29 -5.78 -7.24 0.75
CA ARG A 29 -5.41 -8.56 1.26
C ARG A 29 -5.60 -9.58 0.13
N VAL A 30 -4.52 -10.25 -0.26
CA VAL A 30 -4.51 -11.20 -1.38
C VAL A 30 -4.35 -12.64 -0.91
N ALA A 31 -4.87 -13.58 -1.70
CA ALA A 31 -4.64 -15.01 -1.48
C ALA A 31 -3.14 -15.34 -1.61
N ARG A 32 -2.64 -16.26 -0.76
CA ARG A 32 -1.22 -16.66 -0.73
C ARG A 32 -0.72 -17.30 -2.04
N ALA A 33 -1.59 -17.91 -2.83
CA ALA A 33 -1.24 -18.42 -4.16
C ALA A 33 -1.03 -17.29 -5.18
N ALA A 34 -1.80 -16.19 -5.09
CA ALA A 34 -1.67 -15.04 -5.96
C ALA A 34 -0.35 -14.27 -5.71
N SER A 35 0.08 -14.19 -4.44
CA SER A 35 1.30 -13.45 -4.10
C SER A 35 2.59 -14.07 -4.66
N HIS A 36 2.70 -15.39 -4.77
CA HIS A 36 3.91 -16.03 -5.33
C HIS A 36 4.02 -15.88 -6.86
N ARG A 37 2.90 -15.85 -7.57
CA ARG A 37 2.85 -15.64 -9.02
C ARG A 37 3.13 -14.17 -9.38
N GLU A 38 2.56 -13.22 -8.65
CA GLU A 38 2.72 -11.80 -8.93
C GLU A 38 4.05 -11.22 -8.41
N SER A 39 4.65 -11.78 -7.33
CA SER A 39 5.96 -11.32 -6.84
C SER A 39 7.07 -11.45 -7.88
N GLN A 40 6.98 -12.43 -8.78
CA GLN A 40 7.92 -12.62 -9.89
C GLN A 40 7.74 -11.58 -11.01
N ALA A 41 6.56 -10.97 -11.10
CA ALA A 41 6.21 -9.93 -12.07
C ALA A 41 6.03 -8.55 -11.40
N SER A 42 6.73 -8.32 -10.27
CA SER A 42 6.62 -7.08 -9.49
C SER A 42 6.74 -5.85 -10.39
N GLN A 43 5.64 -5.12 -10.56
CA GLN A 43 5.66 -3.86 -11.31
C GLN A 43 6.57 -2.88 -10.56
N ARG A 44 7.65 -2.48 -11.24
CA ARG A 44 8.63 -1.59 -10.63
C ARG A 44 8.10 -0.15 -10.55
N GLY A 45 7.21 0.30 -11.42
CA GLY A 45 6.73 1.68 -11.36
C GLY A 45 7.84 2.73 -11.56
N THR A 46 7.54 4.00 -11.29
CA THR A 46 8.57 5.06 -11.21
C THR A 46 9.38 4.97 -9.91
N PRO A 47 10.57 5.59 -9.81
CA PRO A 47 11.31 5.67 -8.54
C PRO A 47 10.50 6.32 -7.40
N ALA A 48 9.62 7.28 -7.72
CA ALA A 48 8.73 7.88 -6.72
C ALA A 48 7.71 6.87 -6.20
N ALA A 49 7.06 6.12 -7.11
CA ALA A 49 6.12 5.06 -6.75
C ALA A 49 6.78 3.97 -5.90
N GLN A 50 8.00 3.57 -6.23
CA GLN A 50 8.78 2.61 -5.45
C GLN A 50 8.99 3.10 -4.02
N ARG A 51 9.45 4.35 -3.85
CA ARG A 51 9.67 4.94 -2.52
C ARG A 51 8.41 4.95 -1.66
N HIS A 52 7.25 5.27 -2.26
CA HIS A 52 5.98 5.25 -1.53
C HIS A 52 5.57 3.83 -1.12
N ALA A 53 5.69 2.85 -2.02
CA ALA A 53 5.40 1.45 -1.71
C ALA A 53 6.35 0.88 -0.64
N ASP A 54 7.65 1.18 -0.73
CA ASP A 54 8.66 0.73 0.23
C ASP A 54 8.44 1.37 1.60
N ARG A 55 8.12 2.67 1.64
CA ARG A 55 7.76 3.37 2.88
C ARG A 55 6.52 2.74 3.53
N ALA A 56 5.46 2.50 2.76
CA ALA A 56 4.25 1.87 3.27
C ALA A 56 4.53 0.47 3.84
N VAL A 57 5.32 -0.35 3.15
CA VAL A 57 5.72 -1.68 3.67
C VAL A 57 6.47 -1.56 5.00
N ARG A 58 7.40 -0.62 5.12
CA ARG A 58 8.14 -0.38 6.37
C ARG A 58 7.18 0.03 7.49
N GLU A 59 6.35 1.04 7.27
CA GLU A 59 5.42 1.55 8.29
C GLU A 59 4.39 0.48 8.70
N LEU A 60 3.91 -0.35 7.77
CA LEU A 60 3.03 -1.48 8.08
C LEU A 60 3.73 -2.54 8.94
N ARG A 61 5.01 -2.84 8.67
CA ARG A 61 5.79 -3.75 9.52
C ARG A 61 5.91 -3.22 10.96
N GLU A 62 6.23 -1.95 11.11
CA GLU A 62 6.31 -1.28 12.41
C GLU A 62 4.95 -1.32 13.14
N TYR A 63 3.85 -1.06 12.41
CA TYR A 63 2.49 -1.13 12.97
C TYR A 63 2.14 -2.53 13.48
N PHE A 64 2.34 -3.57 12.66
CA PHE A 64 2.06 -4.94 13.08
C PHE A 64 3.01 -5.44 14.18
N ALA A 65 4.17 -4.82 14.35
CA ALA A 65 5.08 -5.06 15.47
C ALA A 65 4.71 -4.26 16.74
N GLY A 66 3.68 -3.42 16.71
CA GLY A 66 3.28 -2.56 17.82
C GLY A 66 4.19 -1.35 18.05
N GLN A 67 5.10 -1.04 17.12
CA GLN A 67 6.10 0.04 17.24
C GLN A 67 5.62 1.37 16.67
N ARG A 68 4.51 1.37 15.92
CA ARG A 68 3.93 2.54 15.26
C ARG A 68 2.41 2.52 15.40
N THR A 69 1.84 3.69 15.67
CA THR A 69 0.38 3.90 15.70
C THR A 69 -0.10 4.94 14.67
N SER A 70 0.81 5.70 14.06
CA SER A 70 0.50 6.71 13.05
C SER A 70 1.27 6.49 11.75
N PHE A 71 0.63 6.77 10.61
CA PHE A 71 1.23 6.61 9.28
C PHE A 71 1.60 7.97 8.68
N SER A 72 2.69 7.99 7.92
CA SER A 72 3.22 9.19 7.28
C SER A 72 3.46 9.04 5.78
N VAL A 73 3.21 7.84 5.24
CA VAL A 73 3.22 7.62 3.79
C VAL A 73 2.09 8.42 3.12
N PRO A 74 2.37 9.14 2.00
CA PRO A 74 1.32 9.83 1.26
C PRO A 74 0.27 8.88 0.71
N LEU A 75 -1.00 9.28 0.77
CA LEU A 75 -2.12 8.55 0.18
C LEU A 75 -2.65 9.30 -1.04
N GLN A 76 -2.85 8.58 -2.14
CA GLN A 76 -3.57 9.08 -3.31
C GLN A 76 -4.97 8.46 -3.30
N LEU A 77 -5.92 9.16 -2.69
CA LEU A 77 -7.31 8.73 -2.56
C LEU A 77 -8.15 9.34 -3.69
N ASP A 78 -8.20 8.65 -4.83
CA ASP A 78 -9.11 9.01 -5.92
C ASP A 78 -10.43 8.23 -5.74
N GLY A 79 -11.52 8.94 -5.45
CA GLY A 79 -12.84 8.33 -5.22
C GLY A 79 -13.99 9.31 -5.45
N THR A 80 -15.21 8.81 -5.37
CA THR A 80 -16.42 9.64 -5.52
C THR A 80 -16.50 10.72 -4.43
N PRO A 81 -17.28 11.80 -4.63
CA PRO A 81 -17.47 12.82 -3.59
C PRO A 81 -17.95 12.24 -2.26
N PHE A 82 -18.75 11.17 -2.29
CA PHE A 82 -19.16 10.46 -1.07
C PHE A 82 -17.97 9.76 -0.40
N GLN A 83 -17.15 9.02 -1.15
CA GLN A 83 -15.96 8.35 -0.63
C GLN A 83 -14.96 9.34 -0.02
N GLN A 84 -14.73 10.48 -0.69
CA GLN A 84 -13.83 11.53 -0.18
C GLN A 84 -14.32 12.11 1.14
N ARG A 85 -15.63 12.39 1.28
CA ARG A 85 -16.22 12.86 2.54
C ARG A 85 -16.10 11.83 3.65
N ALA A 86 -16.37 10.55 3.34
CA ALA A 86 -16.23 9.47 4.30
C ALA A 86 -14.78 9.33 4.78
N TRP A 87 -13.80 9.37 3.85
CA TRP A 87 -12.38 9.30 4.19
C TRP A 87 -11.92 10.50 5.03
N ALA A 88 -12.41 11.71 4.74
CA ALA A 88 -12.10 12.89 5.54
C ALA A 88 -12.59 12.79 6.99
N ALA A 89 -13.72 12.10 7.23
CA ALA A 89 -14.28 11.91 8.56
C ALA A 89 -13.59 10.80 9.38
N MET A 90 -12.79 9.92 8.75
CA MET A 90 -12.08 8.82 9.41
C MET A 90 -10.61 9.13 9.72
N ARG A 91 -10.14 10.32 9.35
CA ARG A 91 -8.74 10.73 9.43
C ARG A 91 -8.41 11.34 10.79
#